data_AF-A0A191T6P3-F1
#
_entry.id   AF-A0A191T6P3-F1
#
_cell.length_a   1.000
_cell.length_b   1.000
_cell.length_c   1.000
_cell.angle_alpha   90.00
_cell.angle_beta   90.00
_cell.angle_gamma   90.00
#
_symmetry.space_group_name_H-M   'P 1'
#
loop_
_entity.id
_entity.type
_entity.pdbx_description
1 polymer ?
#
loop_
_entity_poly.entity_id
_entity_poly.type
_entity_poly.pdbx_seq_one_letter_code
_entity_poly.pdbx_strand_id
1 'polypeptide(L)'
;MIVQGKVNMCCTKFVCTDLPNLAAPSTRSNLRKEALMSGNTGERPFADILTSIRYWVIHSITIPSLFVAGWLFVSTGLAYDVFGSPRPNEYFTEDRQEVPLVTDRFGSLEQINGFTKGI
;
A
#
# COMPACT_ATOMS: atom_id res chain seq x y z
N MET A 1 57.21 -3.77 5.51
CA MET A 1 57.46 -4.81 4.49
C MET A 1 56.13 -5.07 3.80
N ILE A 2 55.84 -4.39 2.68
CA ILE A 2 55.92 -4.90 1.29
C ILE A 2 54.86 -6.01 1.06
N VAL A 3 53.97 -6.06 0.04
CA VAL A 3 53.62 -5.28 -1.18
C VAL A 3 52.33 -5.92 -1.77
N GLN A 4 51.54 -5.12 -2.50
CA GLN A 4 50.62 -5.36 -3.66
C GLN A 4 50.12 -6.77 -4.05
N GLY A 5 48.90 -6.81 -4.64
CA GLY A 5 48.46 -7.94 -5.47
C GLY A 5 47.08 -7.82 -6.12
N LYS A 6 46.89 -6.84 -7.00
CA LYS A 6 45.71 -6.63 -7.86
C LYS A 6 45.72 -7.62 -9.04
N VAL A 7 44.63 -8.36 -9.27
CA VAL A 7 44.43 -9.14 -10.51
C VAL A 7 43.16 -8.68 -11.21
N ASN A 8 43.35 -7.75 -12.16
CA ASN A 8 42.39 -7.38 -13.20
C ASN A 8 42.56 -8.35 -14.37
N MET A 9 41.53 -9.12 -14.68
CA MET A 9 41.51 -10.00 -15.86
C MET A 9 40.98 -9.21 -17.06
N CYS A 10 41.92 -8.70 -17.85
CA CYS A 10 41.70 -8.01 -19.11
C CYS A 10 41.45 -9.07 -20.21
N CYS A 11 40.23 -9.13 -20.75
CA CYS A 11 39.91 -9.97 -21.90
C CYS A 11 40.34 -9.26 -23.20
N THR A 12 40.91 -10.06 -24.09
CA THR A 12 41.95 -9.74 -25.07
C THR A 12 41.43 -8.97 -26.29
N LYS A 13 42.27 -8.04 -26.77
CA LYS A 13 42.14 -7.31 -28.05
C LYS A 13 42.00 -8.26 -29.23
N PHE A 14 41.00 -8.06 -30.09
CA PHE A 14 40.99 -8.55 -31.47
C PHE A 14 41.11 -7.34 -32.42
N VAL A 15 42.07 -7.43 -33.32
CA VAL A 15 42.48 -6.41 -34.30
C VAL A 15 41.51 -6.41 -35.48
N CYS A 16 40.96 -5.24 -35.81
CA CYS A 16 40.40 -4.95 -37.14
C CYS A 16 40.83 -3.52 -37.52
N THR A 17 41.86 -3.41 -38.35
CA THR A 17 42.18 -2.19 -39.10
C THR A 17 41.57 -2.30 -40.51
N ASP A 18 41.13 -1.14 -41.02
CA ASP A 18 40.93 -0.76 -42.42
C ASP A 18 39.67 -1.23 -43.19
N LEU A 19 38.67 -0.34 -43.24
CA LEU A 19 37.92 -0.07 -44.49
C LEU A 19 37.30 1.35 -44.45
N PRO A 20 37.59 2.26 -45.41
CA PRO A 20 37.03 3.61 -45.41
C PRO A 20 35.72 3.73 -46.21
N ASN A 21 34.83 4.58 -45.67
CA ASN A 21 33.82 5.40 -46.36
C ASN A 21 32.78 4.74 -47.29
N LEU A 22 31.50 4.77 -46.87
CA LEU A 22 30.39 5.14 -47.75
C LEU A 22 29.27 5.82 -46.93
N ALA A 23 28.84 6.99 -47.40
CA ALA A 23 27.90 7.89 -46.74
C ALA A 23 26.44 7.39 -46.75
N ALA A 24 25.70 7.70 -45.68
CA ALA A 24 24.25 7.95 -45.72
C ALA A 24 23.79 8.74 -44.48
N PRO A 25 23.12 9.91 -44.63
CA PRO A 25 22.57 10.66 -43.51
C PRO A 25 21.15 10.15 -43.21
N SER A 26 20.95 9.54 -42.04
CA SER A 26 19.62 9.23 -41.52
C SER A 26 19.37 10.03 -40.25
N THR A 27 19.13 11.32 -40.44
CA THR A 27 18.54 12.23 -39.44
C THR A 27 17.05 11.91 -39.25
N ARG A 28 16.73 10.68 -38.82
CA ARG A 28 15.35 10.25 -38.55
C ARG A 28 15.20 9.23 -37.42
N SER A 29 16.17 9.13 -36.51
CA SER A 29 16.05 8.31 -35.29
C SER A 29 15.82 9.14 -34.02
N ASN A 30 15.97 10.47 -34.09
CA ASN A 30 15.78 11.37 -32.94
C ASN A 30 14.37 11.98 -32.82
N LEU A 31 13.51 11.87 -33.84
CA LEU A 31 12.15 12.45 -33.82
C LEU A 31 11.02 11.48 -33.44
N ARG A 32 11.34 10.23 -33.11
CA ARG A 32 10.37 9.23 -32.61
C ARG A 32 10.58 8.82 -31.15
N LYS A 33 11.59 9.39 -30.48
CA LYS A 33 11.83 9.18 -29.04
C LYS A 33 11.05 10.16 -28.16
N GLU A 34 10.55 11.24 -28.73
CA GLU A 34 9.94 12.37 -27.98
C GLU A 34 8.40 12.26 -27.83
N ALA A 35 7.75 11.21 -28.36
CA ALA A 35 6.27 11.15 -28.41
C ALA A 35 5.60 10.23 -27.36
N LEU A 36 6.35 9.63 -26.42
CA LEU A 36 5.79 8.79 -25.34
C LEU A 36 6.50 9.01 -23.99
N MET A 37 6.90 10.25 -23.72
CA MET A 37 7.33 10.67 -22.37
C MET A 37 6.17 11.29 -21.56
N SER A 38 4.92 10.88 -21.84
CA SER A 38 3.78 11.28 -21.02
C SER A 38 3.76 10.43 -19.74
N GLY A 39 4.46 10.93 -18.70
CA GLY A 39 4.21 10.57 -17.31
C GLY A 39 4.78 9.23 -16.84
N ASN A 40 6.10 9.10 -16.79
CA ASN A 40 6.73 8.12 -15.88
C ASN A 40 7.24 8.88 -14.66
N THR A 41 6.53 8.70 -13.54
CA THR A 41 6.73 9.45 -12.29
C THR A 41 7.89 8.87 -11.45
N GLY A 42 8.55 7.82 -11.95
CA GLY A 42 9.76 7.22 -11.37
C GLY A 42 9.49 6.09 -10.38
N GLU A 43 8.23 5.88 -9.99
CA GLU A 43 7.80 4.70 -9.26
C GLU A 43 7.76 3.44 -10.14
N ARG A 44 7.86 2.28 -9.46
CA ARG A 44 7.74 0.98 -10.11
C ARG A 44 6.27 0.78 -10.54
N PRO A 45 5.99 0.44 -11.80
CA PRO A 45 4.62 0.25 -12.26
C PRO A 45 3.93 -0.88 -11.49
N PHE A 46 2.64 -0.71 -11.18
CA PHE A 46 1.88 -1.68 -10.37
C PHE A 46 1.88 -3.10 -10.94
N ALA A 47 1.90 -3.24 -12.28
CA ALA A 47 1.98 -4.54 -12.96
C ALA A 47 3.26 -5.31 -12.58
N ASP A 48 4.39 -4.63 -12.39
CA ASP A 48 5.64 -5.25 -11.99
C ASP A 48 5.64 -5.61 -10.48
N ILE A 49 4.88 -4.87 -9.66
CA ILE A 49 4.73 -5.10 -8.22
C ILE A 49 3.97 -6.40 -7.97
N LEU A 50 2.81 -6.58 -8.60
CA LEU A 50 1.95 -7.75 -8.40
C LEU A 50 2.51 -9.04 -9.00
N THR A 51 3.34 -8.95 -10.04
CA THR A 51 3.97 -10.13 -10.68
C THR A 51 5.28 -10.55 -9.98
N SER A 52 5.77 -9.76 -9.02
CA SER A 52 7.01 -10.07 -8.30
C SER A 52 6.78 -11.09 -7.18
N ILE A 53 7.60 -12.14 -7.14
CA ILE A 53 7.57 -13.14 -6.07
C ILE A 53 7.82 -12.52 -4.68
N ARG A 54 8.71 -11.53 -4.59
CA ARG A 54 9.05 -10.86 -3.33
C ARG A 54 7.85 -10.11 -2.73
N TYR A 55 6.99 -9.56 -3.58
CA TYR A 55 5.76 -8.90 -3.13
C TYR A 55 4.85 -9.91 -2.45
N TRP A 56 4.63 -11.08 -3.05
CA TRP A 56 3.79 -12.14 -2.49
C TRP A 56 4.38 -12.81 -1.25
N VAL A 57 5.70 -13.01 -1.17
CA VAL A 57 6.33 -13.57 0.04
C VAL A 57 6.03 -12.70 1.27
N ILE A 58 6.05 -11.38 1.14
CA ILE A 58 5.74 -10.47 2.25
C ILE A 58 4.22 -10.37 2.47
N HIS A 59 3.47 -10.16 1.39
CA HIS A 59 2.03 -9.89 1.47
C HIS A 59 1.20 -11.13 1.82
N SER A 60 1.70 -12.34 1.58
CA SER A 60 1.06 -13.58 2.03
C SER A 60 1.03 -13.74 3.55
N ILE A 61 1.89 -13.01 4.28
CA ILE A 61 1.88 -13.00 5.75
C ILE A 61 1.15 -11.75 6.23
N THR A 62 1.51 -10.58 5.72
CA THR A 62 0.97 -9.32 6.24
C THR A 62 -0.51 -9.11 5.90
N ILE A 63 -0.99 -9.54 4.72
CA ILE A 63 -2.41 -9.41 4.37
C ILE A 63 -3.29 -10.31 5.25
N PRO A 64 -3.01 -11.63 5.39
CA PRO A 64 -3.79 -12.46 6.30
C PRO A 64 -3.69 -12.03 7.76
N SER A 65 -2.51 -11.55 8.22
CA SER A 65 -2.37 -11.03 9.59
C SER A 65 -3.28 -9.81 9.84
N LEU A 66 -3.31 -8.83 8.92
CA LEU A 66 -4.21 -7.68 9.04
C LEU A 66 -5.69 -8.10 8.96
N PHE A 67 -6.02 -9.08 8.13
CA PHE A 67 -7.37 -9.61 8.02
C PHE A 67 -7.83 -10.26 9.34
N VAL A 68 -7.00 -11.12 9.94
CA VAL A 68 -7.30 -11.76 11.22
C VAL A 68 -7.36 -10.73 12.36
N ALA A 69 -6.50 -9.71 12.35
CA ALA A 69 -6.58 -8.62 13.32
C ALA A 69 -7.92 -7.85 13.22
N GLY A 70 -8.36 -7.51 12.02
CA GLY A 70 -9.66 -6.88 11.79
C GLY A 70 -10.83 -7.79 12.17
N TRP A 71 -10.73 -9.08 11.87
CA TRP A 71 -11.72 -10.08 12.28
C TRP A 71 -11.83 -10.16 13.81
N LEU A 72 -10.70 -10.31 14.50
CA LEU A 72 -10.66 -10.37 15.97
C LEU A 72 -11.18 -9.08 16.61
N PHE A 73 -10.91 -7.93 16.02
CA PHE A 73 -11.42 -6.64 16.49
C PHE A 73 -12.96 -6.61 16.54
N VAL A 74 -13.63 -7.20 15.55
CA VAL A 74 -15.09 -7.31 15.53
C VAL A 74 -15.59 -8.48 16.38
N SER A 75 -14.95 -9.65 16.29
CA SER A 75 -15.43 -10.86 16.94
C SER A 75 -15.28 -10.85 18.46
N THR A 76 -14.27 -10.16 18.99
CA THR A 76 -14.09 -9.96 20.44
C THR A 76 -15.08 -8.96 21.02
N GLY A 77 -15.80 -8.22 20.17
CA GLY A 77 -16.73 -7.19 20.59
C GLY A 77 -16.06 -5.84 20.88
N LEU A 78 -14.74 -5.73 20.76
CA LEU A 78 -13.99 -4.51 21.05
C LEU A 78 -14.36 -3.35 20.12
N ALA A 79 -14.79 -3.65 18.90
CA ALA A 79 -15.36 -2.66 18.00
C ALA A 79 -16.60 -1.95 18.62
N TYR A 80 -17.47 -2.69 19.29
CA TYR A 80 -18.66 -2.13 19.93
C TYR A 80 -18.29 -1.26 21.13
N ASP A 81 -17.27 -1.66 21.88
CA ASP A 81 -16.82 -0.93 23.07
C ASP A 81 -16.04 0.35 22.71
N VAL A 82 -15.20 0.33 21.66
CA VAL A 82 -14.40 1.50 21.22
C VAL A 82 -15.26 2.56 20.53
N PHE A 83 -16.21 2.13 19.69
CA PHE A 83 -17.06 3.05 18.94
C PHE A 83 -18.37 3.39 19.66
N GLY A 84 -18.69 2.70 20.76
CA GLY A 84 -19.97 2.86 21.47
C GLY A 84 -21.17 2.47 20.62
N SER A 85 -20.99 1.60 19.61
CA SER A 85 -22.08 1.14 18.77
C SER A 85 -22.90 0.10 19.54
N PRO A 86 -24.23 0.27 19.70
CA PRO A 86 -25.06 -0.69 20.42
C PRO A 86 -25.02 -2.06 19.74
N ARG A 87 -24.89 -3.12 20.54
CA ARG A 87 -25.07 -4.48 20.04
C ARG A 87 -26.53 -4.70 19.64
N PRO A 88 -26.85 -5.69 18.78
CA PRO A 88 -28.23 -5.98 18.39
C PRO A 88 -29.22 -6.16 19.57
N ASN A 89 -28.73 -6.58 20.73
CA ASN A 89 -29.49 -6.75 21.96
C ASN A 89 -29.55 -5.51 22.87
N GLU A 90 -28.91 -4.39 22.50
CA GLU A 90 -28.75 -3.19 23.34
C GLU A 90 -29.43 -1.94 22.74
N TYR A 91 -30.17 -2.09 21.64
CA TYR A 91 -30.91 -0.97 21.03
C TYR A 91 -32.11 -0.52 21.88
N PHE A 92 -32.78 -1.47 22.53
CA PHE A 92 -33.99 -1.24 23.32
C PHE A 92 -33.86 -1.98 24.65
N THR A 93 -34.24 -1.30 25.74
CA THR A 93 -34.33 -1.92 27.07
C THR A 93 -35.77 -2.33 27.32
N GLU A 94 -36.03 -3.21 28.28
CA GLU A 94 -37.39 -3.66 28.60
C GLU A 94 -38.32 -2.50 28.99
N ASP A 95 -37.76 -1.45 29.58
CA ASP A 95 -38.48 -0.24 29.97
C ASP A 95 -38.61 0.81 28.84
N ARG A 96 -37.82 0.71 27.76
CA ARG A 96 -37.79 1.72 26.68
C ARG A 96 -37.81 1.09 25.28
N GLN A 97 -38.93 1.27 24.59
CA GLN A 97 -39.10 0.91 23.17
C GLN A 97 -39.00 2.11 22.22
N GLU A 98 -38.69 3.29 22.74
CA GLU A 98 -38.52 4.53 21.96
C GLU A 98 -37.06 4.74 21.55
N VAL A 99 -36.86 5.49 20.46
CA VAL A 99 -35.53 5.78 19.92
C VAL A 99 -34.78 6.74 20.84
N PRO A 100 -33.54 6.45 21.28
CA PRO A 100 -32.75 7.37 22.10
C PRO A 100 -32.31 8.58 21.26
N LEU A 101 -33.08 9.67 21.36
CA LEU A 101 -32.84 10.92 20.66
C LEU A 101 -32.11 11.91 21.60
N VAL A 102 -31.01 12.49 21.11
CA VAL A 102 -30.29 13.56 21.82
C VAL A 102 -31.01 14.88 21.55
N THR A 103 -31.51 15.52 22.61
CA THR A 103 -32.34 16.73 22.52
C THR A 103 -31.65 17.98 23.04
N ASP A 104 -30.65 17.82 23.91
CA ASP A 104 -29.83 18.92 24.42
C ASP A 104 -28.40 18.81 23.89
N ARG A 105 -27.82 19.96 23.50
CA ARG A 105 -26.47 20.07 22.95
C ARG A 105 -25.41 20.15 24.04
N PHE A 106 -25.71 20.78 25.18
CA PHE A 106 -24.70 21.00 26.24
C PHE A 106 -24.70 19.85 27.26
N GLY A 107 -25.85 19.21 27.49
CA GLY A 107 -26.00 18.00 28.31
C GLY A 107 -25.97 16.68 27.53
N SER A 108 -25.56 16.67 26.26
CA SER A 108 -25.64 15.48 25.40
C SER A 108 -24.88 14.26 25.95
N LEU A 109 -23.74 14.48 26.62
CA LEU A 109 -22.94 13.40 27.22
C LEU A 109 -23.71 12.73 28.37
N GLU A 110 -24.28 13.53 29.27
CA GLU A 110 -25.09 13.05 30.39
C GLU A 110 -26.32 12.29 29.87
N GLN A 111 -26.96 12.80 28.81
CA GLN A 111 -28.12 12.18 28.16
C GLN A 111 -27.76 10.82 27.52
N ILE A 112 -26.64 10.73 26.81
CA ILE A 112 -26.13 9.46 26.25
C ILE A 112 -25.80 8.46 27.38
N ASN A 113 -25.13 8.90 28.45
CA ASN A 113 -24.86 8.04 29.60
C ASN A 113 -26.14 7.55 30.30
N GLY A 114 -27.18 8.38 30.34
CA GLY A 114 -28.51 7.99 30.83
C GLY A 114 -29.14 6.89 29.99
N PHE A 115 -29.01 6.97 28.65
CA PHE A 115 -29.45 5.91 27.74
C PHE A 115 -28.58 4.65 27.87
N THR A 116 -27.27 4.77 28.06
CA THR A 116 -26.40 3.60 28.20
C THR A 116 -26.51 2.90 29.56
N LYS A 117 -26.95 3.58 30.63
CA LYS A 117 -27.07 2.97 31.98
C LYS A 117 -28.20 1.95 32.16
N GLY A 118 -29.18 1.92 31.25
CA GLY A 118 -30.35 1.05 31.35
C GLY A 118 -30.26 -0.27 30.57
N ILE A 119 -29.18 -0.46 29.81
CA ILE A 119 -28.80 -1.70 29.12
C ILE A 119 -27.79 -2.46 29.99
#